data_AF-A0A9P7BMF2-F1
#
_entry.id   AF-A0A9P7BMF2-F1
#
_cell.length_a   1.000
_cell.length_b   1.000
_cell.length_c   1.000
_cell.angle_alpha   90.00
_cell.angle_beta   90.00
_cell.angle_gamma   90.00
#
_symmetry.space_group_name_H-M   'P 1'
#
loop_
_entity.id
_entity.type
_entity.pdbx_description
1 polymer ?
#
loop_
_entity_poly.entity_id
_entity_poly.type
_entity_poly.pdbx_seq_one_letter_code
_entity_poly.pdbx_strand_id
1 'polypeptide(L)'
;MKRNWTAMFKEILKLQDKYNAELDESFRDIDFCLYFFLSLLFLHKHHEYMFNENIDISESDFLIKFWGPVLKRLFIDTALRLKWGDTLLTMKDISNDNGFKIDLRVINDKTVQRYNKESEVTVAEAAKNDPGLFKFMSDRCKLLSKNKVIIDNFLHDSDDIDTVYSIQFCGLEMMIMSLSLSANGLYIGHETYHIQLVNVKSKNYNTQSPSSSDNCFNQSGQK
;
A
#
# COMPACT_ATOMS: atom_id res chain seq x y z
N MET A 1 0.22 30.71 -5.81
CA MET A 1 -1.13 30.14 -5.98
C MET A 1 -1.58 29.54 -4.64
N LYS A 2 -2.22 30.33 -3.76
CA LYS A 2 -2.77 29.82 -2.47
C LYS A 2 -3.96 28.92 -2.79
N ARG A 3 -3.71 27.61 -2.96
CA ARG A 3 -4.72 26.65 -3.41
C ARG A 3 -5.84 26.51 -2.38
N ASN A 4 -7.05 26.43 -2.92
CA ASN A 4 -8.34 26.38 -2.26
C ASN A 4 -8.61 25.04 -1.51
N TRP A 5 -7.57 24.45 -0.90
CA TRP A 5 -7.70 23.18 -0.16
C TRP A 5 -8.65 23.35 1.03
N THR A 6 -8.72 24.54 1.62
CA THR A 6 -9.65 24.84 2.71
C THR A 6 -11.11 24.82 2.26
N ALA A 7 -11.45 25.29 1.05
CA ALA A 7 -12.82 25.15 0.55
C ALA A 7 -13.13 23.70 0.16
N MET A 8 -12.18 22.99 -0.46
CA MET A 8 -12.35 21.57 -0.75
C MET A 8 -12.55 20.75 0.52
N PHE A 9 -11.77 21.01 1.57
CA PHE A 9 -11.92 20.38 2.89
C PHE A 9 -13.29 20.67 3.50
N LYS A 10 -13.74 21.92 3.47
CA LYS A 10 -15.08 22.30 3.94
C LYS A 10 -16.19 21.62 3.14
N GLU A 11 -16.02 21.48 1.83
CA GLU A 11 -17.02 20.86 0.98
C GLU A 11 -17.11 19.36 1.19
N ILE A 12 -15.97 18.68 1.30
CA ILE A 12 -15.95 17.24 1.57
C ILE A 12 -16.48 16.95 2.99
N LEU A 13 -16.22 17.80 3.98
CA LEU A 13 -16.85 17.67 5.31
C LEU A 13 -18.39 17.74 5.24
N LYS A 14 -18.95 18.68 4.47
CA LYS A 14 -20.42 18.74 4.29
C LYS A 14 -20.97 17.50 3.58
N LEU A 15 -20.19 16.92 2.67
CA LEU A 15 -20.57 15.69 1.98
C LEU A 15 -20.50 14.50 2.94
N GLN A 16 -19.50 14.42 3.82
CA GLN A 16 -19.41 13.37 4.85
C GLN A 16 -20.66 13.33 5.75
N ASP A 17 -21.22 14.49 6.11
CA ASP A 17 -22.45 14.54 6.91
C ASP A 17 -23.69 13.98 6.15
N LYS A 18 -23.63 13.91 4.81
CA LYS A 18 -24.68 13.34 3.94
C LYS A 18 -24.41 11.88 3.55
N TYR A 19 -23.15 11.51 3.50
CA TYR A 19 -22.60 10.23 3.09
C TYR A 19 -21.96 9.59 4.32
N ASN A 20 -22.84 9.16 5.23
CA ASN A 20 -22.44 8.36 6.36
C ASN A 20 -23.27 7.09 6.34
N ALA A 21 -22.73 6.05 5.73
CA ALA A 21 -23.23 4.70 5.92
C ALA A 21 -22.09 3.68 5.75
N GLU A 22 -22.38 2.45 6.14
CA GLU A 22 -21.54 1.27 6.04
C GLU A 22 -20.97 1.08 4.61
N LEU A 23 -19.85 0.34 4.47
CA LEU A 23 -19.24 0.10 3.15
C LEU A 23 -20.29 -0.43 2.16
N ASP A 24 -20.45 0.23 1.01
CA ASP A 24 -21.32 -0.26 -0.06
C ASP A 24 -20.60 -1.38 -0.83
N GLU A 25 -21.08 -2.62 -0.68
CA GLU A 25 -20.58 -3.81 -1.38
C GLU A 25 -20.65 -3.70 -2.92
N SER A 26 -21.36 -2.70 -3.47
CA SER A 26 -21.47 -2.48 -4.92
C SER A 26 -20.19 -1.98 -5.61
N PHE A 27 -19.05 -1.89 -4.90
CA PHE A 27 -17.77 -1.36 -5.37
C PHE A 27 -17.83 0.09 -5.88
N ARG A 28 -18.92 0.81 -5.56
CA ARG A 28 -19.12 2.25 -5.83
C ARG A 28 -19.22 3.02 -4.53
N ASP A 29 -18.28 2.71 -3.63
CA ASP A 29 -18.27 3.29 -2.30
C ASP A 29 -17.72 4.73 -2.34
N ILE A 30 -18.62 5.65 -2.69
CA ILE A 30 -18.40 7.08 -2.65
C ILE A 30 -17.99 7.49 -1.23
N ASP A 31 -18.50 6.84 -0.19
CA ASP A 31 -18.21 7.15 1.21
C ASP A 31 -16.75 6.81 1.55
N PHE A 32 -16.24 5.67 1.06
CA PHE A 32 -14.82 5.35 1.14
C PHE A 32 -13.96 6.35 0.37
N CYS A 33 -14.35 6.73 -0.85
CA CYS A 33 -13.62 7.74 -1.62
C CYS A 33 -13.58 9.08 -0.85
N LEU A 34 -14.71 9.54 -0.33
CA LEU A 34 -14.78 10.77 0.48
C LEU A 34 -13.91 10.66 1.73
N TYR A 35 -13.97 9.53 2.45
CA TYR A 35 -13.12 9.27 3.61
C TYR A 35 -11.63 9.31 3.26
N PHE A 36 -11.23 8.65 2.17
CA PHE A 36 -9.86 8.62 1.70
C PHE A 36 -9.35 10.04 1.39
N PHE A 37 -10.14 10.83 0.64
CA PHE A 37 -9.80 12.22 0.35
C PHE A 37 -9.75 13.08 1.61
N LEU A 38 -10.66 12.88 2.57
CA LEU A 38 -10.60 13.58 3.86
C LEU A 38 -9.33 13.24 4.62
N SER A 39 -8.97 11.96 4.74
CA SER A 39 -7.74 11.52 5.40
C SER A 39 -6.51 12.18 4.78
N LEU A 40 -6.46 12.28 3.44
CA LEU A 40 -5.38 12.98 2.75
C LEU A 40 -5.35 14.48 3.07
N LEU A 41 -6.52 15.15 3.09
CA LEU A 41 -6.59 16.58 3.43
C LEU A 41 -6.29 16.85 4.91
N PHE A 42 -6.69 15.95 5.81
CA PHE A 42 -6.31 16.00 7.23
C PHE A 42 -4.80 15.88 7.40
N LEU A 43 -4.15 14.98 6.65
CA LEU A 43 -2.70 14.84 6.64
C LEU A 43 -2.04 16.15 6.18
N HIS A 44 -2.51 16.75 5.09
CA HIS A 44 -2.01 18.05 4.63
C HIS A 44 -2.19 19.17 5.66
N LYS A 45 -3.33 19.20 6.37
CA LYS A 45 -3.66 20.26 7.32
C LYS A 45 -2.88 20.17 8.63
N HIS A 46 -2.70 18.95 9.16
CA HIS A 46 -2.18 18.72 10.51
C HIS A 46 -0.78 18.10 10.53
N HIS A 47 -0.32 17.56 9.41
CA HIS A 47 0.95 16.86 9.29
C HIS A 47 1.70 17.27 8.01
N GLU A 48 1.77 18.58 7.73
CA GLU A 48 2.41 19.10 6.52
C GLU A 48 3.87 18.62 6.34
N TYR A 49 4.58 18.34 7.44
CA TYR A 49 5.94 17.80 7.41
C TYR A 49 6.04 16.45 6.67
N MET A 50 4.96 15.67 6.60
CA MET A 50 4.90 14.40 5.85
C MET A 50 5.13 14.58 4.34
N PHE A 51 5.01 15.83 3.86
CA PHE A 51 5.19 16.21 2.46
C PHE A 51 6.47 17.04 2.24
N ASN A 52 7.35 17.11 3.24
CA ASN A 52 8.61 17.84 3.18
C ASN A 52 9.78 16.87 2.99
N GLU A 53 10.39 16.91 1.81
CA GLU A 53 11.52 16.05 1.42
C GLU A 53 12.78 16.26 2.27
N ASN A 54 12.87 17.37 3.03
CA ASN A 54 14.00 17.66 3.90
C ASN A 54 13.86 17.07 5.31
N ILE A 55 12.73 16.43 5.61
CA ILE A 55 12.48 15.81 6.90
C ILE A 55 12.54 14.30 6.68
N ASP A 56 13.40 13.64 7.45
CA ASP A 56 13.46 12.18 7.47
C ASP A 56 12.19 11.66 8.15
N ILE A 57 11.36 10.94 7.39
CA ILE A 57 10.07 10.42 7.83
C ILE A 57 10.16 8.90 7.88
N SER A 58 9.78 8.32 9.02
CA SER A 58 9.85 6.88 9.20
C SER A 58 8.71 6.13 8.50
N GLU A 59 8.91 4.84 8.28
CA GLU A 59 7.87 3.88 7.85
C GLU A 59 6.62 3.97 8.72
N SER A 60 6.83 3.94 10.04
CA SER A 60 5.80 4.03 11.06
C SER A 60 4.99 5.32 10.97
N ASP A 61 5.57 6.43 10.54
CA ASP A 61 4.82 7.68 10.36
C ASP A 61 3.76 7.56 9.27
N PHE A 62 4.10 6.98 8.12
CA PHE A 62 3.13 6.76 7.04
C PHE A 62 2.08 5.72 7.42
N LEU A 63 2.50 4.63 8.07
CA LEU A 63 1.60 3.60 8.55
C LEU A 63 0.61 4.16 9.58
N ILE A 64 1.07 4.83 10.62
CA ILE A 64 0.20 5.27 11.72
C ILE A 64 -0.69 6.44 11.30
N LYS A 65 -0.15 7.39 10.53
CA LYS A 65 -0.84 8.67 10.25
C LYS A 65 -1.72 8.63 9.01
N PHE A 66 -1.48 7.70 8.09
CA PHE A 66 -2.23 7.64 6.83
C PHE A 66 -2.77 6.25 6.51
N TRP A 67 -1.91 5.25 6.30
CA TRP A 67 -2.36 3.94 5.83
C TRP A 67 -3.20 3.18 6.85
N GLY A 68 -2.88 3.29 8.14
CA GLY A 68 -3.60 2.64 9.23
C GLY A 68 -5.07 3.02 9.28
N PRO A 69 -5.41 4.33 9.35
CA PRO A 69 -6.80 4.80 9.24
C PRO A 69 -7.51 4.36 7.96
N VAL A 70 -6.84 4.45 6.80
CA VAL A 70 -7.41 4.05 5.50
C VAL A 70 -7.74 2.55 5.48
N LEU A 71 -6.80 1.70 5.87
CA LEU A 71 -6.99 0.25 5.94
C LEU A 71 -8.04 -0.13 6.99
N LYS A 72 -8.05 0.52 8.15
CA LYS A 72 -9.07 0.27 9.17
C LYS A 72 -10.48 0.55 8.64
N ARG A 73 -10.65 1.60 7.83
CA ARG A 73 -11.93 1.87 7.16
C ARG A 73 -12.23 0.84 6.07
N LEU A 74 -11.23 0.44 5.28
CA LEU A 74 -11.40 -0.56 4.21
C LEU A 74 -11.86 -1.93 4.73
N PHE A 75 -11.38 -2.34 5.90
CA PHE A 75 -11.72 -3.62 6.51
C PHE A 75 -12.85 -3.54 7.55
N ILE A 76 -13.50 -2.38 7.69
CA ILE A 76 -14.66 -2.27 8.59
C ILE A 76 -15.74 -3.25 8.14
N ASP A 77 -16.38 -3.94 9.08
CA ASP A 77 -17.49 -4.89 8.83
C ASP A 77 -17.17 -6.12 7.96
N THR A 78 -15.90 -6.33 7.58
CA THR A 78 -15.47 -7.53 6.82
C THR A 78 -15.30 -8.79 7.67
N ALA A 79 -15.55 -8.71 8.99
CA ALA A 79 -15.15 -9.70 10.00
C ALA A 79 -13.63 -10.01 10.06
N LEU A 80 -12.80 -9.35 9.23
CA LEU A 80 -11.35 -9.48 9.26
C LEU A 80 -10.73 -8.51 10.27
N ARG A 81 -9.72 -9.00 10.99
CA ARG A 81 -8.99 -8.21 11.99
C ARG A 81 -7.62 -7.83 11.48
N LEU A 82 -7.31 -6.53 11.57
CA LEU A 82 -5.98 -5.99 11.33
C LEU A 82 -5.10 -6.17 12.58
N LYS A 83 -3.93 -6.81 12.41
CA LYS A 83 -2.94 -7.01 13.48
C LYS A 83 -1.60 -6.42 13.04
N TRP A 84 -1.18 -5.36 13.74
CA TRP A 84 -0.01 -4.54 13.42
C TRP A 84 1.24 -4.96 14.19
N GLY A 85 2.41 -4.58 13.65
CA GLY A 85 3.72 -4.72 14.26
C GLY A 85 4.45 -5.99 13.80
N ASP A 86 5.70 -6.16 14.28
CA ASP A 86 6.61 -7.28 14.01
C ASP A 86 6.00 -8.64 14.35
N THR A 87 5.12 -9.13 13.49
CA THR A 87 4.35 -10.33 13.78
C THR A 87 4.91 -11.52 13.01
N LEU A 88 5.08 -12.62 13.72
CA LEU A 88 5.43 -13.91 13.14
C LEU A 88 4.16 -14.58 12.60
N LEU A 89 4.27 -15.18 11.41
CA LEU A 89 3.27 -16.12 10.90
C LEU A 89 3.29 -17.40 11.74
N THR A 90 2.11 -17.97 11.98
CA THR A 90 1.88 -18.82 13.16
C THR A 90 2.44 -20.27 13.03
N MET A 91 3.25 -20.65 14.03
CA MET A 91 3.51 -21.96 14.69
C MET A 91 4.11 -23.22 14.00
N LYS A 92 4.29 -23.33 12.67
CA LYS A 92 5.12 -24.44 12.11
C LYS A 92 6.54 -24.05 11.68
N ASP A 93 6.84 -22.75 11.63
CA ASP A 93 8.15 -22.24 11.22
C ASP A 93 9.13 -22.04 12.40
N ILE A 94 8.74 -22.43 13.63
CA ILE A 94 9.55 -22.26 14.86
C ILE A 94 10.53 -23.43 15.05
N SER A 95 11.32 -23.73 14.02
CA SER A 95 12.60 -24.41 14.22
C SER A 95 13.79 -23.55 13.79
N ASN A 96 13.55 -22.37 13.20
CA ASN A 96 14.59 -21.40 12.89
C ASN A 96 14.18 -20.02 13.41
N ASP A 97 15.06 -19.41 14.21
CA ASP A 97 14.95 -18.08 14.85
C ASP A 97 14.85 -16.88 13.86
N ASN A 98 14.62 -17.16 12.57
CA ASN A 98 14.62 -16.20 11.46
C ASN A 98 13.24 -16.05 10.79
N GLY A 99 12.15 -16.23 11.53
CA GLY A 99 10.81 -16.03 10.96
C GLY A 99 10.69 -14.61 10.38
N PHE A 100 10.33 -14.47 9.09
CA PHE A 100 10.18 -13.12 8.56
C PHE A 100 9.00 -12.44 9.24
N LYS A 101 9.30 -11.32 9.88
CA LYS A 101 8.34 -10.37 10.44
C LYS A 101 7.66 -9.63 9.30
N ILE A 102 6.39 -9.30 9.51
CA ILE A 102 5.60 -8.48 8.59
C ILE A 102 4.90 -7.39 9.39
N ASP A 103 4.75 -6.21 8.81
CA ASP A 103 4.18 -5.03 9.50
C ASP A 103 2.68 -5.15 9.79
N LEU A 104 1.94 -5.82 8.89
CA LEU A 104 0.49 -5.99 9.01
C LEU A 104 0.06 -7.39 8.57
N ARG A 105 -0.77 -8.01 9.41
CA ARG A 105 -1.54 -9.21 9.06
C ARG A 105 -3.03 -8.88 9.04
N VAL A 106 -3.72 -9.44 8.06
CA VAL A 106 -5.18 -9.47 8.00
C VAL A 106 -5.63 -10.88 8.35
N ILE A 107 -6.37 -10.98 9.45
CA ILE A 107 -6.68 -12.25 10.10
C ILE A 107 -8.17 -12.50 10.01
N ASN A 108 -8.53 -13.73 9.67
CA ASN A 108 -9.85 -14.29 9.86
C ASN A 108 -9.85 -15.13 11.15
N ASP A 109 -10.59 -14.68 12.16
CA ASP A 109 -10.72 -15.38 13.43
C ASP A 109 -11.80 -16.47 13.32
N LYS A 110 -11.41 -17.74 13.51
CA LYS A 110 -12.34 -18.88 13.59
C LYS A 110 -12.32 -19.47 14.99
N THR A 111 -13.49 -19.76 15.56
CA THR A 111 -13.55 -20.54 16.82
C THR A 111 -13.65 -22.03 16.48
N VAL A 112 -12.63 -22.81 16.85
CA VAL A 112 -12.61 -24.26 16.68
C VAL A 112 -12.49 -24.91 18.04
N GLN A 113 -13.48 -25.74 18.41
CA GLN A 113 -13.47 -26.51 19.67
C GLN A 113 -13.17 -25.68 20.93
N ARG A 114 -13.74 -24.47 21.04
CA ARG A 114 -13.55 -23.50 22.14
C ARG A 114 -12.19 -22.77 22.17
N TYR A 115 -11.36 -22.95 21.15
CA TYR A 115 -10.13 -22.18 20.95
C TYR A 115 -10.27 -21.21 19.79
N ASN A 116 -9.64 -20.04 19.91
CA ASN A 116 -9.51 -19.09 18.80
C ASN A 116 -8.37 -19.54 17.90
N LYS A 117 -8.69 -19.86 16.64
CA LYS A 117 -7.73 -20.10 15.57
C LYS A 117 -7.66 -18.82 14.74
N GLU A 118 -6.53 -18.14 14.81
CA GLU A 118 -6.19 -17.06 13.87
C GLU A 118 -5.78 -17.72 12.53
N SER A 119 -6.40 -17.31 11.42
CA SER A 119 -6.00 -17.70 10.07
C SER A 119 -5.64 -16.45 9.29
N GLU A 120 -4.39 -16.35 8.83
CA GLU A 120 -3.96 -15.24 7.99
C GLU A 120 -4.57 -15.36 6.58
N VAL A 121 -5.17 -14.27 6.11
CA VAL A 121 -5.79 -14.20 4.76
C VAL A 121 -4.91 -13.38 3.81
N THR A 122 -4.29 -12.32 4.32
CA THR A 122 -3.37 -11.47 3.57
C THR A 122 -2.42 -10.73 4.51
N VAL A 123 -1.38 -10.13 3.94
CA VAL A 123 -0.32 -9.42 4.64
C VAL A 123 0.00 -8.11 3.93
N ALA A 124 0.56 -7.16 4.67
CA ALA A 124 1.16 -5.97 4.09
C ALA A 124 2.50 -5.63 4.74
N GLU A 125 3.40 -5.08 3.93
CA GLU A 125 4.73 -4.63 4.33
C GLU A 125 4.87 -3.14 4.01
N ALA A 126 5.46 -2.36 4.91
CA ALA A 126 5.79 -0.97 4.69
C ALA A 126 7.29 -0.79 4.53
N ALA A 127 7.66 0.00 3.53
CA ALA A 127 9.01 0.48 3.33
C ALA A 127 9.05 2.00 3.49
N LYS A 128 10.22 2.51 3.87
CA LYS A 128 10.44 3.95 4.04
C LYS A 128 10.17 4.67 2.74
N ASN A 129 9.99 5.99 2.80
CA ASN A 129 10.00 6.78 1.58
C ASN A 129 11.37 6.63 0.90
N ASP A 130 11.40 6.26 -0.38
CA ASP A 130 12.61 5.98 -1.15
C ASP A 130 13.56 4.94 -0.50
N PRO A 131 13.14 3.67 -0.38
CA PRO A 131 13.90 2.63 0.31
C PRO A 131 15.20 2.24 -0.40
N GLY A 132 15.38 2.67 -1.65
CA GLY A 132 16.42 2.17 -2.55
C GLY A 132 16.05 0.80 -3.12
N LEU A 133 16.52 0.52 -4.34
CA LEU A 133 16.11 -0.66 -5.11
C LEU A 133 16.31 -1.99 -4.36
N PHE A 134 17.43 -2.15 -3.67
CA PHE A 134 17.76 -3.39 -2.97
C PHE A 134 16.79 -3.67 -1.82
N LYS A 135 16.55 -2.68 -0.95
CA LYS A 135 15.62 -2.82 0.19
C LYS A 135 14.19 -3.00 -0.29
N PHE A 136 13.78 -2.22 -1.30
CA PHE A 136 12.47 -2.34 -1.95
C PHE A 136 12.20 -3.77 -2.46
N MET A 137 13.14 -4.34 -3.22
CA MET A 137 13.03 -5.68 -3.77
C MET A 137 13.12 -6.75 -2.68
N SER A 138 13.97 -6.56 -1.68
CA SER A 138 14.05 -7.45 -0.52
C SER A 138 12.71 -7.55 0.21
N ASP A 139 12.09 -6.41 0.52
CA ASP A 139 10.81 -6.37 1.24
C ASP A 139 9.67 -6.95 0.39
N ARG A 140 9.69 -6.71 -0.93
CA ARG A 140 8.78 -7.37 -1.88
C ARG A 140 8.95 -8.89 -1.89
N CYS A 141 10.18 -9.40 -1.91
CA CYS A 141 10.46 -10.83 -1.83
C CYS A 141 9.97 -11.44 -0.52
N LYS A 142 10.13 -10.73 0.61
CA LYS A 142 9.57 -11.17 1.91
C LYS A 142 8.05 -11.25 1.85
N LEU A 143 7.39 -10.22 1.31
CA LEU A 143 5.95 -10.16 1.18
C LEU A 143 5.40 -11.34 0.36
N LEU A 144 5.98 -11.60 -0.82
CA LEU A 144 5.60 -12.74 -1.67
C LEU A 144 5.89 -14.08 -1.00
N SER A 145 7.01 -14.20 -0.29
CA SER A 145 7.31 -15.42 0.49
C SER A 145 6.25 -15.70 1.54
N LYS A 146 5.64 -14.66 2.12
CA LYS A 146 4.53 -14.81 3.07
C LYS A 146 3.21 -15.18 2.40
N ASN A 147 2.90 -14.61 1.24
CA ASN A 147 1.74 -15.05 0.46
C ASN A 147 1.82 -16.54 0.12
N LYS A 148 3.02 -17.05 -0.20
CA LYS A 148 3.24 -18.47 -0.43
C LYS A 148 2.84 -19.30 0.80
N VAL A 149 3.31 -18.92 1.98
CA VAL A 149 2.97 -19.61 3.24
C VAL A 149 1.46 -19.60 3.47
N ILE A 150 0.77 -18.49 3.17
CA ILE A 150 -0.69 -18.40 3.27
C ILE A 150 -1.37 -19.41 2.32
N ILE A 151 -0.98 -19.43 1.04
CA ILE A 151 -1.50 -20.39 0.05
C ILE A 151 -1.28 -21.83 0.53
N ASP A 152 -0.05 -22.15 0.97
CA ASP A 152 0.29 -23.50 1.45
C ASP A 152 -0.55 -23.93 2.66
N ASN A 153 -0.84 -22.99 3.57
CA ASN A 153 -1.69 -23.25 4.73
C ASN A 153 -3.14 -23.54 4.31
N PHE A 154 -3.68 -22.80 3.34
CA PHE A 154 -5.03 -23.06 2.82
C PHE A 154 -5.11 -24.42 2.10
N LEU A 155 -4.14 -24.73 1.25
CA LEU A 155 -4.06 -26.03 0.58
C LEU A 155 -3.95 -27.19 1.57
N HIS A 156 -3.19 -27.02 2.66
CA HIS A 156 -3.09 -28.01 3.73
C HIS A 156 -4.43 -28.19 4.47
N ASP A 157 -5.17 -27.11 4.69
CA ASP A 157 -6.48 -27.13 5.36
C ASP A 157 -7.63 -27.55 4.41
N SER A 158 -7.31 -28.02 3.19
CA SER A 158 -8.27 -28.44 2.14
C SER A 158 -9.18 -27.31 1.62
N ASP A 159 -8.73 -26.06 1.76
CA ASP A 159 -9.36 -24.89 1.16
C ASP A 159 -8.69 -24.62 -0.21
N ASP A 160 -9.48 -24.51 -1.28
CA ASP A 160 -8.98 -24.20 -2.63
C ASP A 160 -8.76 -22.69 -2.79
N ILE A 161 -7.63 -22.21 -2.26
CA ILE A 161 -7.13 -20.87 -2.55
C ILE A 161 -5.84 -21.00 -3.34
N ASP A 162 -5.88 -20.59 -4.61
CA ASP A 162 -4.71 -20.57 -5.48
C ASP A 162 -4.02 -19.22 -5.53
N THR A 163 -4.67 -18.14 -5.05
CA THR A 163 -4.20 -16.76 -5.21
C THR A 163 -4.37 -15.96 -3.93
N VAL A 164 -3.32 -15.27 -3.52
CA VAL A 164 -3.33 -14.34 -2.38
C VAL A 164 -2.84 -12.97 -2.83
N TYR A 165 -3.64 -11.95 -2.55
CA TYR A 165 -3.25 -10.55 -2.71
C TYR A 165 -2.52 -10.06 -1.46
N SER A 166 -1.63 -9.10 -1.61
CA SER A 166 -0.93 -8.43 -0.52
C SER A 166 -0.60 -6.99 -0.88
N ILE A 167 -0.22 -6.18 0.11
CA ILE A 167 0.03 -4.75 -0.10
C ILE A 167 1.46 -4.42 0.28
N GLN A 168 2.17 -3.68 -0.58
CA GLN A 168 3.44 -3.04 -0.25
C GLN A 168 3.21 -1.53 -0.20
N PHE A 169 3.56 -0.91 0.93
CA PHE A 169 3.58 0.55 1.06
C PHE A 169 5.00 1.08 0.90
N CYS A 170 5.12 2.25 0.28
CA CYS A 170 6.38 3.00 0.18
C CYS A 170 6.06 4.49 0.31
N GLY A 171 6.14 5.03 1.52
CA GLY A 171 5.65 6.39 1.78
C GLY A 171 4.14 6.54 1.50
N LEU A 172 3.75 7.41 0.57
CA LEU A 172 2.37 7.58 0.09
C LEU A 172 2.07 6.79 -1.20
N GLU A 173 2.92 5.84 -1.54
CA GLU A 173 2.75 4.89 -2.63
C GLU A 173 2.24 3.55 -2.08
N MET A 174 1.33 2.92 -2.82
CA MET A 174 0.76 1.62 -2.53
C MET A 174 0.81 0.75 -3.78
N MET A 175 1.37 -0.44 -3.64
CA MET A 175 1.37 -1.48 -4.66
C MET A 175 0.57 -2.66 -4.15
N ILE A 176 -0.40 -3.12 -4.94
CA ILE A 176 -1.09 -4.37 -4.69
C ILE A 176 -0.33 -5.44 -5.46
N MET A 177 0.15 -6.43 -4.72
CA MET A 177 0.80 -7.61 -5.26
C MET A 177 -0.18 -8.77 -5.23
N SER A 178 -0.05 -9.69 -6.16
CA SER A 178 -0.71 -10.99 -6.16
C SER A 178 0.36 -12.08 -6.24
N LEU A 179 0.10 -13.20 -5.59
CA LEU A 179 0.86 -14.44 -5.78
C LEU A 179 -0.15 -15.54 -6.08
N SER A 180 0.05 -16.27 -7.18
CA SER A 180 -0.81 -17.38 -7.58
C SER A 180 0.00 -18.68 -7.74
N LEU A 181 -0.57 -19.82 -7.35
CA LEU A 181 -0.05 -21.16 -7.63
C LEU A 181 -0.51 -21.62 -9.01
N SER A 182 0.31 -21.37 -10.04
CA SER A 182 -0.06 -21.65 -11.44
C SER A 182 0.12 -23.12 -11.86
N ALA A 183 0.99 -23.85 -11.17
CA ALA A 183 1.18 -25.30 -11.32
C ALA A 183 1.77 -25.86 -10.02
N ASN A 184 1.83 -27.18 -9.87
CA ASN A 184 2.35 -27.81 -8.66
C ASN A 184 3.78 -27.31 -8.34
N GLY A 185 3.92 -26.59 -7.22
CA GLY A 185 5.17 -25.98 -6.77
C GLY A 185 5.60 -24.70 -7.50
N LEU A 186 4.85 -24.23 -8.51
CA LEU A 186 5.17 -23.03 -9.29
C LEU A 186 4.28 -21.85 -8.87
N TYR A 187 4.88 -20.88 -8.19
CA TYR A 187 4.21 -19.65 -7.77
C TYR A 187 4.62 -18.50 -8.67
N ILE A 188 3.66 -17.71 -9.12
CA ILE A 188 3.87 -16.55 -9.98
C ILE A 188 3.38 -15.31 -9.25
N GLY A 189 4.27 -14.33 -9.09
CA GLY A 189 3.98 -13.05 -8.44
C GLY A 189 3.81 -11.93 -9.47
N HIS A 190 2.77 -11.10 -9.30
CA HIS A 190 2.51 -9.94 -10.14
C HIS A 190 2.16 -8.70 -9.32
N GLU A 191 2.63 -7.54 -9.75
CA GLU A 191 2.07 -6.26 -9.33
C GLU A 191 0.77 -6.04 -10.13
N THR A 192 -0.37 -6.01 -9.45
CA THR A 192 -1.69 -5.88 -10.08
C THR A 192 -2.15 -4.43 -10.16
N TYR A 193 -1.86 -3.66 -9.11
CA TYR A 193 -2.17 -2.23 -9.06
C TYR A 193 -1.03 -1.44 -8.44
N HIS A 194 -0.86 -0.23 -8.94
CA HIS A 194 0.12 0.72 -8.44
C HIS A 194 -0.57 2.07 -8.29
N ILE A 195 -0.56 2.62 -7.07
CA ILE A 195 -1.12 3.93 -6.75
C ILE A 195 -0.03 4.79 -6.11
N GLN A 196 0.27 5.92 -6.72
CA GLN A 196 1.18 6.92 -6.17
C GLN A 196 0.42 8.23 -5.91
N LEU A 197 0.34 8.64 -4.64
CA LEU A 197 -0.23 9.93 -4.28
C LEU A 197 0.84 11.02 -4.48
N VAL A 198 0.87 11.59 -5.68
CA VAL A 198 1.89 12.58 -6.06
C VAL A 198 1.74 13.85 -5.21
N ASN A 199 2.85 14.26 -4.58
CA ASN A 199 2.95 15.58 -3.97
C ASN A 199 2.94 16.65 -5.08
N VAL A 200 1.80 17.33 -5.29
CA VAL A 200 1.65 18.36 -6.34
C VAL A 200 2.57 19.57 -6.12
N LYS A 201 3.34 19.63 -5.03
CA LYS A 201 4.36 20.67 -4.80
C LYS A 201 5.68 20.42 -5.53
N SER A 202 5.99 19.19 -6.00
CA SER A 202 7.31 18.87 -6.58
C SER A 202 7.43 19.07 -8.11
N LYS A 203 6.31 19.22 -8.84
CA LYS A 203 6.36 19.53 -10.29
C LYS A 203 6.38 21.03 -10.55
N ASN A 204 7.50 21.66 -10.23
CA ASN A 204 7.80 23.02 -10.68
C ASN A 204 9.31 23.18 -10.99
N TYR A 205 9.90 22.26 -11.77
CA TYR A 205 11.13 22.56 -12.48
C TYR A 205 11.17 21.90 -13.88
N ASN A 206 11.36 22.78 -14.87
CA ASN A 206 11.91 22.56 -16.21
C ASN A 206 11.06 21.86 -17.28
N THR A 207 9.99 22.53 -17.73
CA THR A 207 9.76 22.65 -19.18
C THR A 207 10.60 23.80 -19.73
N GLN A 208 11.88 23.53 -20.01
CA GLN A 208 12.55 24.30 -21.07
C GLN A 208 12.16 23.65 -22.40
N SER A 209 11.27 24.33 -23.10
CA SER A 209 11.06 24.15 -24.53
C SER A 209 12.40 24.31 -25.27
N PRO A 210 12.70 23.47 -26.29
CA PRO A 210 13.88 23.66 -27.10
C PRO A 210 13.73 24.96 -27.89
N SER A 211 14.59 25.93 -27.60
CA SER A 211 14.73 27.16 -28.39
C SER A 211 15.31 26.80 -29.75
N SER A 212 14.51 27.01 -30.78
CA SER A 212 14.88 27.08 -32.19
C SER A 212 15.69 28.36 -32.47
N SER A 213 16.96 28.20 -32.86
CA SER A 213 17.86 29.12 -33.61
C SER A 213 19.30 28.78 -33.20
N ASP A 214 20.27 28.41 -34.03
CA ASP A 214 20.56 28.86 -35.39
C ASP A 214 21.37 27.86 -36.19
N ASN A 215 21.15 27.93 -37.51
CA ASN A 215 21.99 27.42 -38.58
C ASN A 215 23.43 27.97 -38.49
N CYS A 216 24.42 27.13 -38.78
CA CYS A 216 25.51 27.52 -39.67
C CYS A 216 26.13 26.29 -40.35
N PHE A 217 25.92 26.24 -41.66
CA PHE A 217 26.71 25.52 -42.65
C PHE A 217 28.22 25.70 -42.40
N ASN A 218 29.01 24.62 -42.53
CA ASN A 218 29.89 24.54 -43.69
C ASN A 218 30.40 23.12 -43.96
N GLN A 219 30.32 22.79 -45.24
CA GLN A 219 30.83 21.59 -45.89
C GLN A 219 32.34 21.64 -46.10
N SER A 220 32.86 20.48 -46.50
CA SER A 220 33.96 20.25 -47.44
C SER A 220 35.35 19.92 -46.86
N GLY A 221 35.90 18.81 -47.35
CA GLY A 221 37.30 18.46 -47.15
C GLY A 221 37.62 16.97 -47.28
N GLN A 222 37.51 16.42 -48.49
CA GLN A 222 38.06 15.11 -48.85
C GLN A 222 39.58 15.05 -48.62
N LYS A 223 40.08 14.00 -47.95
CA LYS A 223 40.89 12.91 -48.53
C LYS A 223 41.24 11.88 -47.46
#